data_AF-A0A8J7IKR1-F1
#
_entry.id   AF-A0A8J7IKR1-F1
#
_cell.length_a   1.000
_cell.length_b   1.000
_cell.length_c   1.000
_cell.angle_alpha   90.00
_cell.angle_beta   90.00
_cell.angle_gamma   90.00
#
_symmetry.space_group_name_H-M   'P 1'
#
loop_
_entity.id
_entity.type
_entity.pdbx_description
1 polymer ?
#
loop_
_entity_poly.entity_id
_entity_poly.type
_entity_poly.pdbx_seq_one_letter_code
_entity_poly.pdbx_strand_id
1 'polypeptide(L)'
;MASGALVCALGLGYIQQRSDAAPADATTAIVLVAAVAPSQPAPLPAEKMSGVAGSSAHARPTPDRVAAPLPVPQPPESAMRVRSRCAVSASATVLPAALVRLTVDAPCHPWQSVTIHHGGMIVTELTDRFGVLEQDIPALSDNALFMIDFPDGAGTVALANVPGLHRIDRFVLQWAGTGAFQVHARGPVDPDRGVSPVRSELERVDGAKAGADSPGTLVRLGDRRADEPRLAEIHSFPAHGQRHRLDVEAEVTPANCGREVAAQTIEWRPDTGVRSRDLVFAMPGCAAVGQFLVLNNPADDLMIASR
;
A
#
# COMPACT_ATOMS: atom_id res chain seq x y z
N MET A 1 -56.31 -51.55 -24.04
CA MET A 1 -55.19 -51.13 -24.89
C MET A 1 -54.01 -50.80 -23.98
N ALA A 2 -52.81 -51.26 -24.35
CA ALA A 2 -51.51 -51.12 -23.66
C ALA A 2 -51.30 -51.96 -22.38
N SER A 3 -50.75 -53.15 -22.60
CA SER A 3 -50.03 -53.97 -21.62
C SER A 3 -48.52 -53.74 -21.78
N GLY A 4 -47.76 -53.89 -20.69
CA GLY A 4 -46.30 -54.16 -20.69
C GLY A 4 -45.46 -53.08 -20.01
N ALA A 5 -44.39 -53.38 -19.27
CA ALA A 5 -43.86 -54.63 -18.74
C ALA A 5 -42.97 -54.26 -17.54
N LEU A 6 -43.11 -55.00 -16.45
CA LEU A 6 -42.33 -54.89 -15.22
C LEU A 6 -41.09 -55.81 -15.37
N VAL A 7 -39.87 -55.27 -15.24
CA VAL A 7 -38.64 -56.08 -15.24
C VAL A 7 -37.98 -55.97 -13.87
N CYS A 8 -38.11 -57.04 -13.09
CA CYS A 8 -37.29 -57.34 -11.92
C CYS A 8 -36.02 -58.08 -12.35
N ALA A 9 -34.85 -57.68 -11.84
CA ALA A 9 -33.65 -58.52 -11.87
C ALA A 9 -33.02 -58.51 -10.47
N LEU A 10 -32.92 -59.70 -9.88
CA LEU A 10 -32.31 -59.99 -8.59
C LEU A 10 -30.84 -60.41 -8.76
N GLY A 11 -29.96 -59.74 -8.01
CA GLY A 11 -28.92 -60.33 -7.15
C GLY A 11 -27.90 -61.34 -7.67
N LEU A 12 -26.65 -60.88 -7.80
CA LEU A 12 -25.41 -61.55 -7.33
C LEU A 12 -24.51 -60.38 -6.88
N GLY A 13 -24.04 -60.20 -5.64
CA GLY A 13 -23.53 -61.21 -4.72
C GLY A 13 -21.99 -61.22 -4.78
N TYR A 14 -21.31 -60.13 -4.37
CA TYR A 14 -19.90 -60.17 -3.98
C TYR A 14 -19.68 -59.36 -2.71
N ILE A 15 -19.45 -60.10 -1.63
CA ILE A 15 -18.94 -59.63 -0.35
C ILE A 15 -17.44 -59.36 -0.57
N GLN A 16 -17.01 -58.11 -0.42
CA GLN A 16 -15.61 -57.76 -0.24
C GLN A 16 -15.45 -57.10 1.13
N GLN A 17 -14.44 -57.61 1.81
CA GLN A 17 -14.26 -57.64 3.24
C GLN A 17 -13.66 -56.33 3.73
N ARG A 18 -14.20 -55.80 4.83
CA ARG A 18 -13.66 -54.65 5.55
C ARG A 18 -12.18 -54.86 5.87
N SER A 19 -11.37 -53.85 5.59
CA SER A 19 -10.15 -53.57 6.33
C SER A 19 -10.24 -52.12 6.77
N ASP A 20 -10.35 -51.93 8.08
CA ASP A 20 -10.44 -50.65 8.75
C ASP A 20 -9.19 -49.81 8.44
N ALA A 21 -9.33 -48.81 7.58
CA ALA A 21 -8.43 -47.68 7.53
C ALA A 21 -9.09 -46.59 8.39
N ALA A 22 -8.56 -46.44 9.61
CA ALA A 22 -8.85 -45.32 10.48
C ALA A 22 -8.73 -44.00 9.69
N PRO A 23 -9.59 -43.00 9.96
CA PRO A 23 -9.38 -41.68 9.40
C PRO A 23 -8.03 -41.19 9.93
N ALA A 24 -7.09 -40.93 9.02
CA ALA A 24 -5.92 -40.15 9.36
C ALA A 24 -6.44 -38.81 9.87
N ASP A 25 -6.32 -38.60 11.18
CA ASP A 25 -6.51 -37.31 11.82
C ASP A 25 -5.79 -36.28 10.96
N ALA A 26 -6.58 -35.39 10.36
CA ALA A 26 -6.11 -34.13 9.85
C ALA A 26 -5.46 -33.43 11.04
N THR A 27 -4.14 -33.58 11.15
CA THR A 27 -3.33 -32.90 12.13
C THR A 27 -3.51 -31.42 11.83
N THR A 28 -4.38 -30.80 12.60
CA THR A 28 -4.53 -29.35 12.64
C THR A 28 -3.17 -28.82 13.04
N ALA A 29 -2.42 -28.31 12.07
CA ALA A 29 -1.23 -27.53 12.35
C ALA A 29 -1.69 -26.21 12.95
N ILE A 30 -1.92 -26.21 14.27
CA ILE A 30 -2.05 -25.01 15.06
C ILE A 30 -0.67 -24.35 15.01
N VAL A 31 -0.48 -23.40 14.10
CA VAL A 31 0.65 -22.49 14.18
C VAL A 31 0.38 -21.59 15.37
N LEU A 32 0.98 -21.94 16.50
CA LEU A 32 1.04 -21.07 17.67
C LEU A 32 1.89 -19.86 17.25
N VAL A 33 1.24 -18.76 16.85
CA VAL A 33 1.92 -17.47 16.75
C VAL A 33 2.18 -17.03 18.19
N ALA A 34 3.40 -17.31 18.66
CA ALA A 34 3.89 -16.77 19.91
C ALA A 34 3.85 -15.24 19.81
N ALA A 35 3.09 -14.61 20.70
CA ALA A 35 3.13 -13.17 20.90
C ALA A 35 4.56 -12.75 21.23
N VAL A 36 5.17 -11.95 20.36
CA VAL A 36 6.46 -11.33 20.63
C VAL A 36 6.22 -10.21 21.65
N ALA A 37 6.50 -10.50 22.91
CA ALA A 37 6.56 -9.50 23.97
C ALA A 37 7.69 -8.50 23.69
N PRO A 38 7.53 -7.21 24.02
CA PRO A 38 8.60 -6.23 23.88
C PRO A 38 9.74 -6.59 24.83
N SER A 39 10.89 -6.92 24.27
CA SER A 39 12.13 -7.17 25.02
C SER A 39 12.63 -5.86 25.60
N GLN A 40 12.53 -5.72 26.93
CA GLN A 40 13.27 -4.70 27.67
C GLN A 40 14.77 -5.01 27.59
N PRO A 41 15.65 -4.00 27.43
CA PRO A 41 17.09 -4.23 27.42
C PRO A 41 17.56 -4.65 28.82
N ALA A 42 18.20 -5.83 28.89
CA ALA A 42 18.81 -6.34 30.11
C ALA A 42 20.07 -5.53 30.49
N PRO A 43 20.34 -5.34 31.79
CA PRO A 43 21.53 -4.63 32.26
C PRO A 43 22.77 -5.51 32.10
N LEU A 44 23.86 -4.89 31.63
CA LEU A 44 25.16 -5.54 31.47
C LEU A 44 25.72 -6.03 32.82
N PRO A 45 26.34 -7.23 32.87
CA PRO A 45 26.87 -7.77 34.11
C PRO A 45 28.16 -7.06 34.52
N ALA A 46 28.21 -6.65 35.79
CA ALA A 46 29.42 -6.21 36.45
C ALA A 46 30.32 -7.43 36.71
N GLU A 47 31.44 -7.52 36.01
CA GLU A 47 32.49 -8.49 36.34
C GLU A 47 33.15 -8.12 37.66
N LYS A 48 33.10 -9.07 38.60
CA LYS A 48 33.87 -9.05 39.85
C LYS A 48 35.31 -9.45 39.55
N MET A 49 36.25 -8.54 39.77
CA MET A 49 37.65 -8.90 39.99
C MET A 49 37.96 -8.77 41.49
N SER A 50 38.05 -9.91 42.17
CA SER A 50 38.57 -10.01 43.54
C SER A 50 40.10 -9.94 43.49
N GLY A 51 40.68 -9.16 44.41
CA GLY A 51 42.05 -8.68 44.33
C GLY A 51 43.14 -9.62 44.87
N VAL A 52 44.38 -9.18 44.67
CA VAL A 52 45.52 -9.52 45.52
C VAL A 52 46.58 -8.39 45.44
N ALA A 53 47.01 -7.98 46.63
CA ALA A 53 48.28 -7.37 47.06
C ALA A 53 48.91 -6.20 46.28
N GLY A 54 48.73 -4.99 46.85
CA GLY A 54 49.80 -4.24 47.51
C GLY A 54 50.97 -3.70 46.68
N SER A 55 50.98 -2.37 46.47
CA SER A 55 52.10 -1.51 46.91
C SER A 55 51.71 -0.04 46.70
N SER A 56 51.62 0.71 47.80
CA SER A 56 51.37 2.15 47.79
C SER A 56 52.64 2.89 47.36
N ALA A 57 52.63 3.49 46.18
CA ALA A 57 53.51 4.60 45.84
C ALA A 57 52.65 5.79 45.48
N HIS A 58 52.62 6.80 46.37
CA HIS A 58 51.95 8.06 46.14
C HIS A 58 52.63 8.81 44.98
N ALA A 59 52.05 8.73 43.78
CA ALA A 59 52.30 9.69 42.72
C ALA A 59 51.19 10.75 42.76
N ARG A 60 51.59 11.98 43.06
CA ARG A 60 50.77 13.20 43.05
C ARG A 60 50.01 13.29 41.71
N PRO A 61 48.68 13.49 41.67
CA PRO A 61 47.99 13.69 40.40
C PRO A 61 48.40 15.06 39.85
N THR A 62 49.10 15.07 38.71
CA THR A 62 49.12 16.24 37.85
C THR A 62 47.70 16.51 37.39
N PRO A 63 47.21 17.76 37.41
CA PRO A 63 45.88 18.07 36.89
C PRO A 63 45.88 17.72 35.41
N ASP A 64 45.14 16.68 35.06
CA ASP A 64 44.95 16.25 33.69
C ASP A 64 44.27 17.40 32.96
N ARG A 65 44.93 17.92 31.92
CA ARG A 65 44.39 19.00 31.11
C ARG A 65 43.16 18.44 30.41
N VAL A 66 41.97 18.88 30.85
CA VAL A 66 40.74 18.75 30.07
C VAL A 66 41.05 19.28 28.67
N ALA A 67 41.10 18.37 27.69
CA ALA A 67 41.28 18.75 26.30
C ALA A 67 40.14 19.71 25.93
N ALA A 68 40.50 20.92 25.49
CA ALA A 68 39.53 21.89 25.02
C ALA A 68 38.71 21.24 23.88
N PRO A 69 37.38 21.47 23.82
CA PRO A 69 36.57 20.97 22.72
C PRO A 69 37.19 21.45 21.40
N LEU A 70 37.49 20.51 20.51
CA LEU A 70 37.94 20.85 19.16
C LEU A 70 36.88 21.75 18.52
N PRO A 71 37.26 22.87 17.87
CA PRO A 71 36.30 23.73 17.19
C PRO A 71 35.54 22.90 16.16
N VAL A 72 34.22 22.76 16.33
CA VAL A 72 33.36 22.17 15.30
C VAL A 72 33.40 23.13 14.11
N PRO A 73 33.84 22.70 12.91
CA PRO A 73 33.89 23.57 11.75
C PRO A 73 32.47 24.08 11.46
N GLN A 74 32.25 25.38 11.67
CA GLN A 74 30.98 25.99 11.28
C GLN A 74 30.95 26.09 9.76
N PRO A 75 29.85 25.69 9.10
CA PRO A 75 29.71 25.84 7.66
C PRO A 75 29.94 27.31 7.27
N PRO A 76 30.63 27.58 6.16
CA PRO A 76 30.80 28.95 5.69
C PRO A 76 29.43 29.59 5.48
N GLU A 77 29.31 30.88 5.79
CA GLU A 77 28.05 31.63 5.74
C GLU A 77 27.34 31.52 4.39
N SER A 78 28.10 31.38 3.29
CA SER A 78 27.60 31.12 1.94
C SER A 78 26.82 29.81 1.83
N ALA A 79 27.31 28.71 2.43
CA ALA A 79 26.61 27.43 2.44
C ALA A 79 25.29 27.50 3.21
N MET A 80 25.24 28.31 4.27
CA MET A 80 24.02 28.52 5.04
C MET A 80 22.96 29.33 4.26
N ARG A 81 23.40 30.36 3.51
CA ARG A 81 22.50 31.13 2.61
C ARG A 81 21.96 30.30 1.45
N VAL A 82 22.74 29.36 0.91
CA VAL A 82 22.27 28.42 -0.13
C VAL A 82 21.23 27.48 0.45
N ARG A 83 21.46 26.89 1.63
CA ARG A 83 20.48 26.02 2.31
C ARG A 83 19.16 26.71 2.58
N SER A 84 19.17 27.99 2.98
CA SER A 84 17.93 28.75 3.19
C SER A 84 17.17 29.04 1.88
N ARG A 85 17.85 29.10 0.73
CA ARG A 85 17.21 29.33 -0.58
C ARG A 85 16.70 28.05 -1.23
N CYS A 86 17.20 26.89 -0.78
CA CYS A 86 16.78 25.56 -1.23
C CYS A 86 15.93 24.84 -0.18
N ALA A 87 15.33 25.58 0.75
CA ALA A 87 14.49 24.98 1.78
C ALA A 87 13.27 24.33 1.12
N VAL A 88 13.07 23.04 1.36
CA VAL A 88 11.89 22.31 0.91
C VAL A 88 10.76 22.51 1.91
N SER A 89 9.57 22.84 1.43
CA SER A 89 8.37 22.96 2.25
C SER A 89 7.17 22.29 1.59
N ALA A 90 6.19 21.88 2.40
CA ALA A 90 4.95 21.33 1.89
C ALA A 90 3.74 21.81 2.70
N SER A 91 2.59 21.84 2.05
CA SER A 91 1.31 22.13 2.67
C SER A 91 0.25 21.18 2.14
N ALA A 92 -0.74 20.87 2.99
CA ALA A 92 -1.82 19.95 2.67
C ALA A 92 -3.16 20.65 2.94
N THR A 93 -3.90 20.95 1.87
CA THR A 93 -5.19 21.64 1.94
C THR A 93 -6.32 20.66 1.66
N VAL A 94 -7.31 20.58 2.55
CA VAL A 94 -8.44 19.67 2.41
C VAL A 94 -9.42 20.19 1.36
N LEU A 95 -9.89 19.28 0.52
CA LEU A 95 -10.87 19.50 -0.54
C LEU A 95 -12.12 18.62 -0.31
N PRO A 96 -13.23 18.90 -1.01
CA PRO A 96 -14.41 18.03 -1.00
C PRO A 96 -14.10 16.57 -1.33
N ALA A 97 -14.98 15.65 -0.91
CA ALA A 97 -14.80 14.20 -1.02
C ALA A 97 -13.51 13.65 -0.37
N ALA A 98 -13.08 14.26 0.73
CA ALA A 98 -11.89 13.85 1.47
C ALA A 98 -10.64 13.75 0.57
N LEU A 99 -10.54 14.64 -0.41
CA LEU A 99 -9.32 14.88 -1.18
C LEU A 99 -8.42 15.84 -0.40
N VAL A 100 -7.12 15.75 -0.62
CA VAL A 100 -6.14 16.68 -0.08
C VAL A 100 -5.27 17.16 -1.23
N ARG A 101 -5.23 18.48 -1.43
CA ARG A 101 -4.25 19.12 -2.29
C ARG A 101 -2.93 19.21 -1.55
N LEU A 102 -1.96 18.43 -1.99
CA LEU A 102 -0.58 18.53 -1.54
C LEU A 102 0.16 19.51 -2.45
N THR A 103 0.73 20.55 -1.85
CA THR A 103 1.63 21.49 -2.55
C THR A 103 3.01 21.38 -1.94
N VAL A 104 4.02 21.12 -2.77
CA VAL A 104 5.44 21.07 -2.39
C VAL A 104 6.18 22.19 -3.10
N ASP A 105 6.99 22.95 -2.36
CA ASP A 105 7.88 23.99 -2.87
C ASP A 105 9.34 23.58 -2.58
N ALA A 106 10.09 23.30 -3.64
CA ALA A 106 11.47 22.83 -3.61
C ALA A 106 12.30 23.52 -4.71
N PRO A 107 12.65 24.80 -4.54
CA PRO A 107 13.11 25.68 -5.62
C PRO A 107 14.45 25.27 -6.26
N CYS A 108 15.19 24.36 -5.62
CA CYS A 108 16.45 23.81 -6.12
C CYS A 108 16.31 22.41 -6.73
N HIS A 109 15.09 21.90 -6.83
CA HIS A 109 14.76 20.57 -7.33
C HIS A 109 13.78 20.64 -8.51
N PRO A 110 14.12 21.32 -9.63
CA PRO A 110 13.26 21.34 -10.81
C PRO A 110 13.26 20.00 -11.53
N TRP A 111 12.11 19.54 -12.02
CA TRP A 111 11.95 18.26 -12.73
C TRP A 111 12.48 17.04 -11.95
N GLN A 112 12.43 17.13 -10.62
CA GLN A 112 12.98 16.12 -9.74
C GLN A 112 11.90 15.13 -9.34
N SER A 113 12.29 13.85 -9.27
CA SER A 113 11.44 12.80 -8.71
C SER A 113 11.23 13.03 -7.22
N VAL A 114 9.99 12.91 -6.76
CA VAL A 114 9.57 13.08 -5.37
C VAL A 114 8.73 11.87 -4.98
N THR A 115 9.11 11.20 -3.89
CA THR A 115 8.32 10.09 -3.35
C THR A 115 7.40 10.61 -2.25
N ILE A 116 6.12 10.26 -2.34
CA ILE A 116 5.10 10.65 -1.37
C ILE A 116 4.56 9.41 -0.70
N HIS A 117 4.67 9.36 0.63
CA HIS A 117 4.10 8.32 1.46
C HIS A 117 2.86 8.83 2.20
N HIS A 118 1.75 8.09 2.12
CA HIS A 118 0.51 8.43 2.82
C HIS A 118 -0.40 7.21 3.01
N GLY A 119 -0.75 6.88 4.25
CA GLY A 119 -1.69 5.77 4.53
C GLY A 119 -1.26 4.41 3.98
N GLY A 120 0.05 4.15 3.91
CA GLY A 120 0.64 2.95 3.30
C GLY A 120 0.80 3.05 1.77
N MET A 121 0.17 4.03 1.12
CA MET A 121 0.37 4.32 -0.29
C MET A 121 1.71 5.01 -0.50
N ILE A 122 2.40 4.64 -1.57
CA ILE A 122 3.69 5.22 -1.99
C ILE A 122 3.58 5.54 -3.47
N VAL A 123 3.75 6.81 -3.83
CA VAL A 123 3.69 7.27 -5.23
C VAL A 123 4.90 8.16 -5.55
N THR A 124 5.33 8.13 -6.81
CA THR A 124 6.45 8.95 -7.28
C THR A 124 5.95 9.99 -8.27
N GLU A 125 6.05 11.26 -7.93
CA GLU A 125 5.67 12.39 -8.81
C GLU A 125 6.92 13.14 -9.30
N LEU A 126 6.73 14.08 -10.23
CA LEU A 126 7.77 15.01 -10.66
C LEU A 126 7.41 16.45 -10.27
N THR A 127 8.35 17.19 -9.70
CA THR A 127 8.23 18.66 -9.62
C THR A 127 8.31 19.28 -11.01
N ASP A 128 7.81 20.50 -11.14
CA ASP A 128 7.90 21.25 -12.39
C ASP A 128 9.26 21.96 -12.55
N ARG A 129 9.39 22.78 -13.60
CA ARG A 129 10.59 23.60 -13.88
C ARG A 129 10.96 24.60 -12.80
N PHE A 130 10.06 24.91 -11.87
CA PHE A 130 10.28 25.81 -10.75
C PHE A 130 10.50 25.06 -9.43
N GLY A 131 10.44 23.72 -9.45
CA GLY A 131 10.55 22.91 -8.25
C GLY A 131 9.25 22.84 -7.46
N VAL A 132 8.11 23.12 -8.10
CA VAL A 132 6.78 23.07 -7.47
C VAL A 132 6.06 21.78 -7.88
N LEU A 133 5.36 21.16 -6.94
CA LEU A 133 4.41 20.07 -7.19
C LEU A 133 3.07 20.43 -6.58
N GLU A 134 1.98 20.28 -7.34
CA GLU A 134 0.60 20.36 -6.84
C GLU A 134 -0.14 19.09 -7.26
N GLN A 135 -0.59 18.30 -6.28
CA GLN A 135 -1.24 17.02 -6.51
C GLN A 135 -2.45 16.84 -5.59
N ASP A 136 -3.60 16.52 -6.17
CA ASP A 136 -4.80 16.15 -5.42
C ASP A 136 -4.75 14.65 -5.09
N ILE A 137 -4.71 14.33 -3.79
CA ILE A 137 -4.52 12.98 -3.26
C ILE A 137 -5.74 12.57 -2.43
N PRO A 138 -6.39 11.43 -2.73
CA PRO A 138 -7.39 10.83 -1.86
C PRO A 138 -6.81 10.45 -0.47
N ALA A 139 -7.34 11.05 0.60
CA ALA A 139 -6.97 10.70 1.97
C ALA A 139 -7.25 9.20 2.34
N LEU A 140 -6.40 8.59 3.16
CA LEU A 140 -6.58 7.22 3.69
C LEU A 140 -6.56 7.21 5.22
N SER A 141 -6.67 8.40 5.82
CA SER A 141 -6.71 8.64 7.26
C SER A 141 -7.39 9.99 7.52
N ASP A 142 -8.20 10.09 8.58
CA ASP A 142 -8.78 11.36 9.04
C ASP A 142 -7.67 12.34 9.48
N ASN A 143 -6.58 11.82 10.05
CA ASN A 143 -5.35 12.59 10.31
C ASN A 143 -4.32 12.16 9.27
N ALA A 144 -4.36 12.82 8.11
CA ALA A 144 -3.51 12.50 6.98
C ALA A 144 -2.09 13.05 7.21
N LEU A 145 -1.10 12.15 7.16
CA LEU A 145 0.32 12.46 7.21
C LEU A 145 0.91 12.16 5.83
N PHE A 146 1.43 13.19 5.18
CA PHE A 146 2.18 13.08 3.94
C PHE A 146 3.65 13.24 4.26
N MET A 147 4.45 12.20 4.00
CA MET A 147 5.91 12.28 4.05
C MET A 147 6.41 12.40 2.61
N ILE A 148 7.23 13.43 2.36
CA ILE A 148 7.70 13.81 1.04
C ILE A 148 9.22 13.70 1.05
N ASP A 149 9.75 12.82 0.21
CA ASP A 149 11.18 12.48 0.16
C ASP A 149 11.76 12.72 -1.24
N PHE A 150 12.93 13.35 -1.27
CA PHE A 150 13.71 13.59 -2.49
C PHE A 150 14.93 12.65 -2.54
N PRO A 151 15.41 12.28 -3.74
CA PRO A 151 16.56 11.39 -3.90
C PRO A 151 17.87 11.83 -3.23
N ASP A 152 18.04 13.14 -3.00
CA ASP A 152 19.22 13.71 -2.34
C ASP A 152 19.12 13.69 -0.80
N GLY A 153 18.04 13.10 -0.26
CA GLY A 153 17.76 13.02 1.17
C GLY A 153 17.10 14.26 1.75
N ALA A 154 16.79 15.29 0.94
CA ALA A 154 15.89 16.34 1.37
C ALA A 154 14.47 15.77 1.55
N GLY A 155 13.72 16.34 2.50
CA GLY A 155 12.37 15.89 2.74
C GLY A 155 11.59 16.86 3.61
N THR A 156 10.28 16.69 3.61
CA THR A 156 9.36 17.50 4.40
C THR A 156 8.10 16.72 4.71
N VAL A 157 7.28 17.26 5.60
CA VAL A 157 6.04 16.64 6.04
C VAL A 157 4.91 17.64 5.97
N ALA A 158 3.75 17.19 5.49
CA ALA A 158 2.51 17.95 5.56
C ALA A 158 1.43 17.15 6.29
N LEU A 159 0.60 17.84 7.07
CA LEU A 159 -0.48 17.27 7.86
C LEU A 159 -1.81 17.90 7.44
N ALA A 160 -2.86 17.09 7.35
CA ALA A 160 -4.22 17.57 7.15
C ALA A 160 -5.21 16.78 8.01
N ASN A 161 -6.15 17.48 8.65
CA ASN A 161 -7.31 16.86 9.26
C ASN A 161 -8.44 16.80 8.23
N VAL A 162 -8.83 15.60 7.79
CA VAL A 162 -9.73 15.36 6.66
C VAL A 162 -11.09 14.88 7.18
N PRO A 163 -11.96 15.79 7.64
CA PRO A 163 -13.26 15.39 8.14
C PRO A 163 -14.11 14.78 7.03
N GLY A 164 -14.84 13.71 7.38
CA GLY A 164 -15.80 13.11 6.47
C GLY A 164 -15.25 11.99 5.59
N LEU A 165 -14.01 11.56 5.82
CA LEU A 165 -13.47 10.36 5.20
C LEU A 165 -14.39 9.17 5.46
N HIS A 166 -14.98 9.04 6.66
CA HIS A 166 -16.02 8.04 7.05
C HIS A 166 -17.22 7.89 6.11
N ARG A 167 -17.45 8.82 5.16
CA ARG A 167 -18.55 8.73 4.18
C ARG A 167 -18.14 8.07 2.87
N ILE A 168 -16.89 7.67 2.76
CA ILE A 168 -16.28 7.14 1.53
C ILE A 168 -15.73 5.74 1.86
N ASP A 169 -15.63 4.87 0.88
CA ASP A 169 -14.80 3.67 0.90
C ASP A 169 -13.71 3.86 -0.16
N ARG A 170 -12.47 3.46 0.15
CA ARG A 170 -11.35 3.59 -0.79
C ARG A 170 -10.65 2.28 -1.04
N PHE A 171 -10.32 2.07 -2.31
CA PHE A 171 -9.45 0.99 -2.76
C PHE A 171 -8.31 1.58 -3.56
N VAL A 172 -7.10 1.21 -3.17
CA VAL A 172 -5.88 1.57 -3.87
C VAL A 172 -5.30 0.29 -4.44
N LEU A 173 -4.92 0.31 -5.72
CA LEU A 173 -3.96 -0.62 -6.29
C LEU A 173 -2.68 0.15 -6.57
N GLN A 174 -1.56 -0.25 -5.97
CA GLN A 174 -0.26 0.38 -6.21
C GLN A 174 0.78 -0.63 -6.68
N TRP A 175 1.74 -0.17 -7.48
CA TRP A 175 2.81 -1.02 -7.99
C TRP A 175 4.06 -0.21 -8.34
N ALA A 176 5.17 -0.93 -8.55
CA ALA A 176 6.44 -0.36 -8.96
C ALA A 176 6.71 -0.57 -10.46
N GLY A 177 7.37 0.41 -11.07
CA GLY A 177 7.76 0.40 -12.47
C GLY A 177 6.61 0.72 -13.42
N THR A 178 6.86 0.53 -14.71
CA THR A 178 5.93 0.88 -15.79
C THR A 178 4.91 -0.21 -16.12
N GLY A 179 4.74 -1.18 -15.22
CA GLY A 179 3.72 -2.23 -15.36
C GLY A 179 2.33 -1.63 -15.60
N ALA A 180 1.53 -2.29 -16.42
CA ALA A 180 0.20 -1.84 -16.81
C ALA A 180 -0.86 -2.60 -16.00
N PHE A 181 -0.95 -2.27 -14.71
CA PHE A 181 -2.06 -2.72 -13.88
C PHE A 181 -3.26 -1.79 -14.05
N GLN A 182 -4.46 -2.35 -13.94
CA GLN A 182 -5.72 -1.62 -14.03
C GLN A 182 -6.73 -2.21 -13.05
N VAL A 183 -7.53 -1.35 -12.44
CA VAL A 183 -8.68 -1.75 -11.64
C VAL A 183 -9.96 -1.50 -12.41
N HIS A 184 -10.82 -2.50 -12.41
CA HIS A 184 -12.12 -2.48 -13.05
C HIS A 184 -13.20 -2.57 -11.98
N ALA A 185 -14.04 -1.53 -11.89
CA ALA A 185 -15.20 -1.54 -11.01
C ALA A 185 -16.43 -2.07 -11.78
N ARG A 186 -17.05 -3.11 -11.25
CA ARG A 186 -18.32 -3.66 -11.73
C ARG A 186 -19.42 -3.34 -10.74
N GLY A 187 -20.41 -2.58 -11.20
CA GLY A 187 -21.63 -2.32 -10.44
C GLY A 187 -22.51 -3.57 -10.28
N PRO A 188 -23.60 -3.48 -9.51
CA PRO A 188 -24.53 -4.59 -9.35
C PRO A 188 -25.15 -5.00 -10.70
N VAL A 189 -25.52 -6.28 -10.78
CA VAL A 189 -26.28 -6.81 -11.91
C VAL A 189 -27.72 -6.37 -11.75
N ASP A 190 -28.21 -5.55 -12.67
CA ASP A 190 -29.63 -5.20 -12.75
C ASP A 190 -30.34 -6.37 -13.47
N PRO A 191 -31.32 -7.04 -12.86
CA PRO A 191 -32.02 -8.16 -13.50
C PRO A 191 -32.81 -7.76 -14.75
N ASP A 192 -33.22 -6.48 -14.87
CA ASP A 192 -33.97 -5.96 -16.02
C ASP A 192 -33.06 -5.33 -17.09
N ARG A 193 -31.83 -4.93 -16.73
CA ARG A 193 -30.87 -4.27 -17.63
C ARG A 193 -29.55 -5.01 -17.85
N GLY A 194 -29.33 -6.15 -17.19
CA GLY A 194 -28.10 -6.92 -17.24
C GLY A 194 -26.97 -6.38 -16.34
N VAL A 195 -25.77 -6.92 -16.52
CA VAL A 195 -24.58 -6.51 -15.76
C VAL A 195 -24.22 -5.07 -16.12
N SER A 196 -24.09 -4.17 -15.12
CA SER A 196 -23.54 -2.84 -15.35
C SER A 196 -22.15 -2.95 -15.99
N PRO A 197 -21.86 -2.23 -17.11
CA PRO A 197 -20.62 -2.42 -17.84
C PRO A 197 -19.41 -2.16 -16.95
N VAL A 198 -18.33 -2.92 -17.18
CA VAL A 198 -17.02 -2.67 -16.59
C VAL A 198 -16.59 -1.25 -16.97
N ARG A 199 -16.43 -0.36 -15.99
CA ARG A 199 -15.94 1.00 -16.23
C ARG A 199 -14.45 1.06 -15.87
N SER A 200 -13.60 1.08 -16.89
CA SER A 200 -12.14 1.29 -16.79
C SER A 200 -11.77 2.76 -16.59
N GLU A 201 -12.64 3.67 -17.03
CA GLU A 201 -12.55 5.11 -16.84
C GLU A 201 -13.77 5.56 -16.03
N LEU A 202 -13.63 5.56 -14.70
CA LEU A 202 -14.46 6.46 -13.92
C LEU A 202 -13.95 7.86 -14.24
N GLU A 203 -14.80 8.69 -14.86
CA GLU A 203 -14.50 10.11 -15.06
C GLU A 203 -14.07 10.71 -13.70
N ARG A 204 -13.14 11.67 -13.74
CA ARG A 204 -12.85 12.52 -12.58
C ARG A 204 -14.15 13.25 -12.24
N VAL A 205 -15.02 12.63 -11.44
CA VAL A 205 -16.20 13.31 -10.93
C VAL A 205 -15.68 14.22 -9.84
N ASP A 206 -15.90 15.52 -10.03
CA ASP A 206 -15.73 16.51 -8.97
C ASP A 206 -16.46 15.98 -7.73
N GLY A 207 -15.70 15.63 -6.69
CA GLY A 207 -16.16 14.87 -5.54
C GLY A 207 -17.36 15.47 -4.77
N ALA A 208 -17.78 16.67 -5.14
CA ALA A 208 -18.94 17.36 -4.59
C ALA A 208 -20.30 16.78 -5.02
N LYS A 209 -20.39 15.91 -6.04
CA LYS A 209 -21.69 15.42 -6.59
C LYS A 209 -21.86 13.90 -6.68
N ALA A 210 -21.13 13.12 -5.89
CA ALA A 210 -21.37 11.69 -5.80
C ALA A 210 -22.58 11.40 -4.88
N GLY A 211 -23.76 11.24 -5.47
CA GLY A 211 -24.93 10.68 -4.77
C GLY A 211 -24.76 9.18 -4.48
N ALA A 212 -25.71 8.56 -3.77
CA ALA A 212 -25.66 7.14 -3.41
C ALA A 212 -25.56 6.19 -4.63
N ASP A 213 -26.07 6.62 -5.79
CA ASP A 213 -26.01 5.89 -7.07
C ASP A 213 -24.79 6.27 -7.94
N SER A 214 -23.82 6.98 -7.38
CA SER A 214 -22.60 7.35 -8.11
C SER A 214 -21.77 6.11 -8.43
N PRO A 215 -21.22 5.98 -9.65
CA PRO A 215 -20.39 4.84 -10.03
C PRO A 215 -19.02 4.79 -9.33
N GLY A 216 -18.76 5.70 -8.39
CA GLY A 216 -17.44 5.95 -7.80
C GLY A 216 -16.58 6.88 -8.66
N THR A 217 -15.39 7.18 -8.17
CA THR A 217 -14.37 7.98 -8.87
C THR A 217 -13.04 7.23 -8.93
N LEU A 218 -12.23 7.52 -9.94
CA LEU A 218 -10.87 7.02 -10.09
C LEU A 218 -9.88 8.19 -10.10
N VAL A 219 -8.84 8.09 -9.26
CA VAL A 219 -7.66 8.95 -9.32
C VAL A 219 -6.45 8.08 -9.64
N ARG A 220 -5.65 8.49 -10.62
CA ARG A 220 -4.36 7.87 -10.91
C ARG A 220 -3.25 8.79 -10.41
N LEU A 221 -2.31 8.24 -9.67
CA LEU A 221 -1.15 8.92 -9.13
C LEU A 221 0.14 8.25 -9.61
N GLY A 222 1.20 9.04 -9.65
CA GLY A 222 2.53 8.65 -10.06
C GLY A 222 2.85 9.03 -11.50
N ASP A 223 4.06 9.53 -11.71
CA ASP A 223 4.58 9.93 -13.01
C ASP A 223 5.42 8.81 -13.63
N ARG A 224 4.97 8.29 -14.77
CA ARG A 224 5.65 7.21 -15.50
C ARG A 224 7.02 7.61 -16.07
N ARG A 225 7.35 8.90 -16.08
CA ARG A 225 8.63 9.44 -16.54
C ARG A 225 9.69 9.46 -15.44
N ALA A 226 9.29 9.29 -14.18
CA ALA A 226 10.22 9.22 -13.06
C ALA A 226 11.09 7.96 -13.14
N ASP A 227 12.26 8.02 -12.51
CA ASP A 227 13.08 6.83 -12.29
C ASP A 227 12.39 5.93 -11.24
N GLU A 228 12.30 4.62 -11.52
CA GLU A 228 11.63 3.63 -10.66
C GLU A 228 10.22 4.04 -10.17
N PRO A 229 9.30 4.41 -11.08
CA PRO A 229 8.05 5.06 -10.70
C PRO A 229 7.21 4.16 -9.78
N ARG A 230 6.67 4.72 -8.71
CA ARG A 230 5.61 4.10 -7.92
C ARG A 230 4.28 4.70 -8.35
N LEU A 231 3.39 3.86 -8.86
CA LEU A 231 2.11 4.25 -9.45
C LEU A 231 0.97 3.73 -8.57
N ALA A 232 -0.16 4.44 -8.56
CA ALA A 232 -1.36 4.01 -7.87
C ALA A 232 -2.65 4.38 -8.61
N GLU A 233 -3.64 3.47 -8.56
CA GLU A 233 -5.03 3.73 -8.93
C GLU A 233 -5.89 3.70 -7.67
N ILE A 234 -6.62 4.79 -7.42
CA ILE A 234 -7.45 4.96 -6.24
C ILE A 234 -8.90 5.08 -6.67
N HIS A 235 -9.68 4.05 -6.35
CA HIS A 235 -11.13 4.08 -6.46
C HIS A 235 -11.76 4.59 -5.17
N SER A 236 -12.69 5.54 -5.28
CA SER A 236 -13.48 6.05 -4.17
C SER A 236 -14.97 5.84 -4.42
N PHE A 237 -15.66 5.27 -3.43
CA PHE A 237 -17.10 5.02 -3.48
C PHE A 237 -17.79 5.64 -2.26
N PRO A 238 -19.06 6.04 -2.32
CA PRO A 238 -19.81 6.39 -1.11
C PRO A 238 -19.93 5.17 -0.18
N ALA A 239 -19.62 5.31 1.11
CA ALA A 239 -19.65 4.19 2.08
C ALA A 239 -21.05 3.57 2.25
N HIS A 240 -22.10 4.34 2.01
CA HIS A 240 -23.50 3.90 2.03
C HIS A 240 -24.09 3.81 0.61
N GLY A 241 -23.24 3.63 -0.40
CA GLY A 241 -23.63 3.49 -1.80
C GLY A 241 -23.86 2.04 -2.23
N GLN A 242 -24.05 1.85 -3.53
CA GLN A 242 -24.21 0.54 -4.15
C GLN A 242 -22.94 -0.30 -4.02
N ARG A 243 -23.08 -1.63 -3.90
CA ARG A 243 -21.94 -2.54 -3.87
C ARG A 243 -21.26 -2.64 -5.23
N HIS A 244 -19.95 -2.45 -5.25
CA HIS A 244 -19.08 -2.63 -6.39
C HIS A 244 -18.16 -3.83 -6.17
N ARG A 245 -18.08 -4.71 -7.17
CA ARG A 245 -17.06 -5.74 -7.25
C ARG A 245 -15.85 -5.15 -7.99
N LEU A 246 -14.66 -5.31 -7.42
CA LEU A 246 -13.42 -4.85 -8.03
C LEU A 246 -12.64 -6.02 -8.61
N ASP A 247 -12.11 -5.80 -9.81
CA ASP A 247 -11.26 -6.76 -10.50
C ASP A 247 -9.95 -6.08 -10.89
N VAL A 248 -8.86 -6.82 -10.70
CA VAL A 248 -7.51 -6.33 -11.01
C VAL A 248 -7.04 -7.03 -12.26
N GLU A 249 -6.61 -6.25 -13.25
CA GLU A 249 -6.04 -6.75 -14.49
C GLU A 249 -4.59 -6.29 -14.61
N ALA A 250 -3.76 -7.13 -15.21
CA ALA A 250 -2.38 -6.81 -15.57
C ALA A 250 -2.18 -7.09 -17.07
N GLU A 251 -1.89 -6.05 -17.84
CA GLU A 251 -1.52 -6.20 -19.24
C GLU A 251 -0.11 -6.80 -19.36
N VAL A 252 0.04 -7.79 -20.23
CA VAL A 252 1.33 -8.34 -20.61
C VAL A 252 2.02 -7.37 -21.55
N THR A 253 3.15 -6.82 -21.12
CA THR A 253 3.97 -5.86 -21.86
C THR A 253 5.36 -6.43 -22.10
N PRO A 254 6.14 -5.88 -23.06
CA PRO A 254 7.54 -6.25 -23.22
C PRO A 254 8.37 -6.05 -21.95
N ALA A 255 7.97 -5.12 -21.07
CA ALA A 255 8.67 -4.81 -19.83
C ALA A 255 8.40 -5.81 -18.70
N ASN A 256 7.32 -6.60 -18.77
CA ASN A 256 6.89 -7.49 -17.68
C ASN A 256 6.65 -8.95 -18.08
N CYS A 257 6.71 -9.32 -19.36
CA CYS A 257 6.43 -10.70 -19.78
C CYS A 257 7.45 -11.72 -19.24
N GLY A 258 6.96 -12.91 -18.91
CA GLY A 258 7.79 -14.06 -18.48
C GLY A 258 8.48 -13.89 -17.13
N ARG A 259 8.06 -12.92 -16.31
CA ARG A 259 8.62 -12.64 -14.97
C ARG A 259 7.51 -12.45 -13.95
N GLU A 260 7.87 -12.51 -12.69
CA GLU A 260 6.96 -12.10 -11.63
C GLU A 260 6.86 -10.57 -11.58
N VAL A 261 5.65 -10.08 -11.36
CA VAL A 261 5.38 -8.68 -11.01
C VAL A 261 4.60 -8.62 -9.71
N ALA A 262 4.82 -7.56 -8.96
CA ALA A 262 4.16 -7.34 -7.69
C ALA A 262 3.31 -6.06 -7.73
N ALA A 263 2.19 -6.11 -7.05
CA ALA A 263 1.36 -4.97 -6.71
C ALA A 263 0.91 -5.09 -5.25
N GLN A 264 0.33 -4.04 -4.71
CA GLN A 264 -0.25 -4.05 -3.38
C GLN A 264 -1.61 -3.39 -3.43
N THR A 265 -2.59 -3.99 -2.76
CA THR A 265 -3.90 -3.38 -2.55
C THR A 265 -3.95 -2.74 -1.18
N ILE A 266 -4.54 -1.56 -1.08
CA ILE A 266 -4.83 -0.88 0.19
C ILE A 266 -6.31 -0.53 0.22
N GLU A 267 -7.01 -1.06 1.21
CA GLU A 267 -8.41 -0.75 1.47
C GLU A 267 -8.50 0.17 2.68
N TRP A 268 -9.28 1.23 2.56
CA TRP A 268 -9.68 2.02 3.71
C TRP A 268 -11.20 1.98 3.82
N ARG A 269 -11.70 1.55 4.99
CA ARG A 269 -13.11 1.53 5.35
C ARG A 269 -13.33 2.21 6.70
N PRO A 270 -14.47 2.89 6.93
CA PRO A 270 -14.75 3.59 8.19
C PRO A 270 -14.63 2.70 9.44
N ASP A 271 -15.10 1.46 9.35
CA ASP A 271 -15.20 0.54 10.50
C ASP A 271 -13.90 -0.22 10.80
N THR A 272 -13.06 -0.44 9.79
CA THR A 272 -11.89 -1.33 9.89
C THR A 272 -10.56 -0.62 9.75
N GLY A 273 -10.57 0.66 9.36
CA GLY A 273 -9.37 1.41 9.05
C GLY A 273 -8.66 0.90 7.79
N VAL A 274 -7.35 1.14 7.72
CA VAL A 274 -6.49 0.74 6.59
C VAL A 274 -6.16 -0.75 6.67
N ARG A 275 -6.28 -1.47 5.55
CA ARG A 275 -5.81 -2.84 5.38
C ARG A 275 -5.02 -2.95 4.09
N SER A 276 -3.85 -3.58 4.15
CA SER A 276 -2.99 -3.79 2.97
C SER A 276 -2.80 -5.28 2.68
N ARG A 277 -2.67 -5.62 1.40
CA ARG A 277 -2.39 -7.00 0.94
C ARG A 277 -1.47 -6.96 -0.27
N ASP A 278 -0.44 -7.80 -0.25
CA ASP A 278 0.48 -7.94 -1.37
C ASP A 278 -0.08 -8.91 -2.42
N LEU A 279 0.13 -8.57 -3.69
CA LEU A 279 -0.26 -9.38 -4.84
C LEU A 279 0.98 -9.69 -5.66
N VAL A 280 1.16 -10.95 -6.04
CA VAL A 280 2.25 -11.40 -6.92
C VAL A 280 1.65 -12.13 -8.11
N PHE A 281 2.09 -11.76 -9.30
CA PHE A 281 1.59 -12.26 -10.57
C PHE A 281 2.73 -12.89 -11.35
N ALA A 282 2.60 -14.16 -11.70
CA ALA A 282 3.46 -14.78 -12.69
C ALA A 282 3.00 -14.37 -14.09
N MET A 283 3.73 -13.44 -14.74
CA MET A 283 3.31 -12.94 -16.04
C MET A 283 3.49 -14.00 -17.12
N PRO A 284 2.50 -14.16 -18.03
CA PRO A 284 2.66 -14.96 -19.23
C PRO A 284 3.92 -14.60 -20.02
N GLY A 285 4.43 -15.55 -20.80
CA GLY A 285 5.57 -15.33 -21.68
C GLY A 285 5.30 -14.26 -22.75
N CYS A 286 6.36 -13.74 -23.37
CA CYS A 286 6.29 -12.59 -24.28
C CYS A 286 5.49 -12.83 -25.58
N ALA A 287 5.09 -14.09 -25.86
CA ALA A 287 4.13 -14.39 -26.91
C ALA A 287 2.71 -13.87 -26.62
N ALA A 288 2.40 -13.56 -25.35
CA ALA A 288 1.10 -13.07 -24.90
C ALA A 288 1.07 -11.54 -24.72
N VAL A 289 2.07 -10.79 -25.21
CA VAL A 289 2.07 -9.32 -25.14
C VAL A 289 0.78 -8.74 -25.75
N GLY A 290 0.17 -7.78 -25.05
CA GLY A 290 -1.13 -7.19 -25.37
C GLY A 290 -2.34 -7.95 -24.82
N GLN A 291 -2.13 -9.12 -24.20
CA GLN A 291 -3.18 -9.83 -23.44
C GLN A 291 -3.25 -9.33 -22.00
N PHE A 292 -4.36 -9.61 -21.33
CA PHE A 292 -4.60 -9.23 -19.95
C PHE A 292 -4.70 -10.48 -19.08
N LEU A 293 -3.93 -10.49 -17.99
CA LEU A 293 -4.13 -11.42 -16.89
C LEU A 293 -5.17 -10.81 -15.94
N VAL A 294 -6.36 -11.38 -15.91
CA VAL A 294 -7.43 -10.97 -14.99
C VAL A 294 -7.31 -11.77 -13.72
N LEU A 295 -7.15 -11.08 -12.58
CA LEU A 295 -7.38 -11.69 -11.29
C LEU A 295 -8.86 -11.61 -10.97
N ASN A 296 -9.56 -12.72 -11.22
CA ASN A 296 -10.86 -12.93 -10.60
C ASN A 296 -10.59 -13.16 -9.12
N ASN A 297 -11.03 -12.21 -8.29
CA ASN A 297 -11.16 -12.40 -6.84
C ASN A 297 -9.83 -12.54 -6.06
N PRO A 298 -8.92 -11.53 -6.06
CA PRO A 298 -7.70 -11.56 -5.22
C PRO A 298 -7.97 -11.69 -3.70
N ALA A 299 -9.20 -11.42 -3.29
CA ALA A 299 -9.77 -11.92 -2.06
C ALA A 299 -11.25 -12.18 -2.34
N ASP A 300 -11.79 -13.29 -1.83
CA ASP A 300 -13.23 -13.58 -1.72
C ASP A 300 -14.07 -12.45 -1.04
N ASP A 301 -13.44 -11.30 -0.72
CA ASP A 301 -13.91 -10.17 0.07
C ASP A 301 -13.65 -8.78 -0.57
N LEU A 302 -13.25 -8.69 -1.84
CA LEU A 302 -13.13 -7.41 -2.58
C LEU A 302 -14.49 -6.90 -3.08
N MET A 303 -15.49 -6.98 -2.20
CA MET A 303 -16.76 -6.28 -2.32
C MET A 303 -16.60 -4.95 -1.58
N ILE A 304 -16.72 -3.84 -2.31
CA ILE A 304 -16.76 -2.50 -1.73
C ILE A 304 -18.19 -2.00 -1.76
N ALA A 305 -18.64 -1.41 -0.67
CA ALA A 305 -20.01 -0.96 -0.40
C ALA A 305 -21.09 -2.05 -0.21
N SER A 306 -22.15 -1.59 0.46
CA SER A 306 -23.28 -2.25 1.14
C SER A 306 -22.99 -2.96 2.48
N ARG A 307 -23.41 -2.30 3.57
CA ARG A 307 -24.33 -2.91 4.54
C ARG A 307 -25.72 -2.96 3.93
#